data_AF-X1K5N7-F1
#
_entry.id   AF-X1K5N7-F1
#
_cell.length_a   1.000
_cell.length_b   1.000
_cell.length_c   1.000
_cell.angle_alpha   90.00
_cell.angle_beta   90.00
_cell.angle_gamma   90.00
#
_symmetry.space_group_name_H-M   'P 1'
#
loop_
_entity.id
_entity.type
_entity.pdbx_description
1 polymer ?
#
loop_
_entity_poly.entity_id
_entity_poly.type
_entity_poly.pdbx_seq_one_letter_code
_entity_poly.pdbx_strand_id
1 'polypeptide(L)'
;RLSLERIATDRCYFGTGKEMKIPGTLYAERLSGFEGILVVTQKFFSQEKLKKLRKELGNIRNIIAGKERGILVGLLDGKGDTLGMGRIEKIDYKKKEVLLTTPVKNGKKIRVIQFGSLKITPEGREGG
;
A
#
# COMPACT_ATOMS: atom_id res chain seq x y z
N ARG A 1 -12.07 7.29 5.65
CA ARG A 1 -10.95 7.59 4.72
C ARG A 1 -9.84 8.25 5.51
N LEU A 2 -8.58 7.90 5.25
CA LEU A 2 -7.41 8.46 5.92
C LEU A 2 -6.39 8.94 4.87
N SER A 3 -5.65 10.01 5.18
CA SER A 3 -4.53 10.49 4.36
C SER A 3 -3.25 9.76 4.76
N LEU A 4 -2.54 9.24 3.75
CA LEU A 4 -1.26 8.54 3.90
C LEU A 4 -0.08 9.50 4.05
N GLU A 5 -0.29 10.81 3.95
CA GLU A 5 0.75 11.79 4.28
C GLU A 5 0.95 11.96 5.79
N ARG A 6 -0.04 11.55 6.59
CA ARG A 6 -0.04 11.67 8.06
C ARG A 6 0.01 10.31 8.77
N ILE A 7 0.11 9.24 8.00
CA ILE A 7 0.04 7.86 8.47
C ILE A 7 1.19 7.09 7.83
N ALA A 8 1.97 6.40 8.67
CA ALA A 8 2.95 5.45 8.21
C ALA A 8 2.28 4.12 7.84
N THR A 9 2.89 3.41 6.92
CA THR A 9 2.56 2.03 6.60
C THR A 9 3.60 1.11 7.24
N ASP A 10 3.18 -0.09 7.60
CA ASP A 10 4.07 -1.10 8.15
C ASP A 10 3.76 -2.46 7.53
N ARG A 11 4.77 -3.35 7.48
CA ARG A 11 4.74 -4.69 6.87
C ARG A 11 4.33 -4.71 5.40
N CYS A 12 4.51 -3.60 4.68
CA CYS A 12 4.40 -3.53 3.23
C CYS A 12 5.48 -2.62 2.64
N TYR A 13 5.64 -2.65 1.32
CA TYR A 13 6.62 -1.78 0.63
C TYR A 13 6.09 -0.37 0.38
N PHE A 14 4.78 -0.15 0.42
CA PHE A 14 4.18 1.08 -0.05
C PHE A 14 4.37 2.21 0.96
N GLY A 15 5.01 3.32 0.59
CA GLY A 15 5.21 4.50 1.43
C GLY A 15 6.41 4.40 2.38
N THR A 16 7.30 3.43 2.16
CA THR A 16 8.51 3.23 2.97
C THR A 16 9.79 3.73 2.28
N GLY A 17 9.70 4.13 1.01
CA GLY A 17 10.80 4.57 0.18
C GLY A 17 10.74 6.06 -0.19
N LYS A 18 11.59 6.43 -1.16
CA LYS A 18 11.62 7.78 -1.75
C LYS A 18 10.80 7.78 -3.05
N GLU A 19 9.71 8.54 -3.06
CA GLU A 19 8.83 8.66 -4.22
C GLU A 19 9.60 9.18 -5.46
N MET A 20 9.23 8.65 -6.62
CA MET A 20 9.78 9.04 -7.92
C MET A 20 8.73 8.94 -9.02
N LYS A 21 9.02 9.54 -10.19
CA LYS A 21 8.11 9.49 -11.36
C LYS A 21 8.61 8.48 -12.38
N ILE A 22 7.75 7.54 -12.75
CA ILE A 22 7.98 6.61 -13.86
C ILE A 22 6.78 6.70 -14.82
N PRO A 23 6.98 6.95 -16.14
CA PRO A 23 5.88 7.04 -17.07
C PRO A 23 4.99 5.79 -17.08
N GLY A 24 3.67 6.01 -16.97
CA GLY A 24 2.68 4.94 -16.97
C GLY A 24 2.44 4.27 -15.60
N THR A 25 2.95 4.82 -14.50
CA THR A 25 2.60 4.39 -13.14
C THR A 25 1.55 5.30 -12.51
N LEU A 26 0.77 4.75 -11.57
CA LEU A 26 -0.03 5.52 -10.63
C LEU A 26 0.83 6.08 -9.49
N TYR A 27 1.86 5.32 -9.09
CA TYR A 27 2.81 5.65 -8.04
C TYR A 27 4.09 4.85 -8.24
N ALA A 28 5.23 5.42 -7.84
CA ALA A 28 6.50 4.70 -7.81
C ALA A 28 7.40 5.24 -6.68
N GLU A 29 8.16 4.36 -6.06
CA GLU A 29 9.15 4.75 -5.04
C GLU A 29 10.39 3.85 -5.10
N ARG A 30 11.54 4.45 -4.81
CA ARG A 30 12.80 3.75 -4.58
C ARG A 30 12.81 3.25 -3.14
N LEU A 31 12.84 1.93 -2.97
CA LEU A 31 12.93 1.27 -1.67
C LEU A 31 14.38 1.28 -1.17
N SER A 32 14.55 0.97 0.12
CA SER A 32 15.85 0.99 0.77
C SER A 32 16.76 -0.15 0.30
N GLY A 33 18.08 0.06 0.37
CA GLY A 33 19.07 -0.97 0.08
C GLY A 33 18.87 -1.67 -1.27
N PHE A 34 18.75 -3.01 -1.22
CA PHE A 34 18.62 -3.88 -2.39
C PHE A 34 17.17 -4.22 -2.77
N GLU A 35 16.17 -3.60 -2.14
CA GLU A 35 14.76 -3.95 -2.32
C GLU A 35 14.20 -3.54 -3.70
N GLY A 36 14.83 -2.56 -4.33
CA GLY A 36 14.54 -2.10 -5.69
C GLY A 36 13.56 -0.92 -5.74
N ILE A 37 12.67 -0.94 -6.73
CA ILE A 37 11.62 0.08 -6.92
C ILE A 37 10.27 -0.60 -6.87
N LEU A 38 9.36 -0.06 -6.06
CA LEU A 38 7.94 -0.37 -6.14
C LEU A 38 7.29 0.49 -7.22
N VAL A 39 6.54 -0.14 -8.13
CA VAL A 39 5.69 0.55 -9.10
C VAL A 39 4.26 0.04 -8.99
N VAL A 40 3.32 0.98 -8.89
CA VAL A 40 1.88 0.70 -8.83
C VAL A 40 1.25 1.09 -10.16
N THR A 41 0.55 0.15 -10.80
CA THR A 41 -0.07 0.36 -12.12
C THR A 41 -1.49 -0.19 -12.15
N GLN A 42 -2.28 0.17 -13.16
CA GLN A 42 -3.60 -0.44 -13.39
C GLN A 42 -3.51 -1.82 -14.07
N LYS A 43 -2.45 -2.05 -14.85
CA LYS A 43 -2.14 -3.29 -15.55
C LYS A 43 -0.65 -3.54 -15.46
N PHE A 44 -0.22 -4.80 -15.52
CA PHE A 44 1.21 -5.10 -15.50
C PHE A 44 1.91 -4.44 -16.69
N PHE A 45 3.12 -3.96 -16.46
CA PHE A 45 3.98 -3.57 -17.56
C PHE A 45 4.29 -4.76 -18.47
N SER A 46 4.49 -4.48 -19.76
CA SER A 46 4.99 -5.50 -20.69
C SER A 46 6.37 -5.98 -20.26
N GLN A 47 6.73 -7.21 -20.65
CA GLN A 47 8.04 -7.78 -20.32
C GLN A 47 9.19 -6.94 -20.89
N GLU A 48 9.01 -6.38 -22.09
CA GLU A 48 9.98 -5.46 -22.70
C GLU A 48 10.20 -4.21 -21.84
N LYS A 49 9.11 -3.58 -21.39
CA LYS A 49 9.19 -2.41 -20.51
C LYS A 49 9.84 -2.74 -19.17
N LEU A 50 9.49 -3.88 -18.57
CA LEU A 50 10.13 -4.33 -17.33
C LEU A 50 11.63 -4.61 -17.52
N LYS A 51 12.03 -5.22 -18.64
CA LYS A 51 13.44 -5.48 -18.97
C LYS A 51 14.22 -4.17 -19.09
N LYS A 52 13.66 -3.18 -19.78
CA LYS A 52 14.26 -1.84 -19.90
C LYS A 52 14.42 -1.16 -18.54
N LEU A 53 13.33 -1.09 -17.76
CA LEU A 53 13.35 -0.48 -16.43
C LEU A 53 14.34 -1.18 -15.50
N ARG A 54 14.45 -2.52 -15.57
CA ARG A 54 15.39 -3.29 -14.75
C ARG A 54 16.85 -3.00 -15.09
N LYS A 55 17.16 -2.82 -16.37
CA LYS A 55 18.51 -2.46 -16.82
C LYS A 55 18.91 -1.06 -16.35
N GLU A 56 17.97 -0.11 -16.35
CA GLU A 56 18.22 1.28 -16.00
C GLU A 56 18.20 1.54 -14.48
N LEU A 57 17.27 0.91 -13.76
CA LEU A 57 16.95 1.29 -12.39
C LEU A 57 17.16 0.18 -11.35
N GLY A 58 17.44 -1.04 -11.79
CA GLY A 58 17.56 -2.23 -10.93
C GLY A 58 16.23 -2.95 -10.72
N ASN A 59 16.11 -3.74 -9.64
CA ASN A 59 14.94 -4.59 -9.43
C ASN A 59 13.62 -3.77 -9.40
N ILE A 60 12.60 -4.25 -10.11
CA ILE A 60 11.28 -3.62 -10.20
C ILE A 60 10.22 -4.58 -9.65
N ARG A 61 9.49 -4.13 -8.64
CA ARG A 61 8.30 -4.77 -8.08
C ARG A 61 7.07 -4.07 -8.63
N ASN A 62 6.38 -4.68 -9.60
CA ASN A 62 5.14 -4.13 -10.13
C ASN A 62 3.93 -4.73 -9.42
N ILE A 63 3.17 -3.91 -8.71
CA ILE A 63 1.87 -4.30 -8.14
C ILE A 63 0.73 -3.63 -8.89
N ILE A 64 -0.44 -4.29 -8.87
CA ILE A 64 -1.66 -3.79 -9.51
C ILE A 64 -2.56 -3.13 -8.47
N ALA A 65 -2.90 -1.88 -8.69
CA ALA A 65 -3.85 -1.16 -7.84
C ALA A 65 -5.21 -1.89 -7.78
N GLY A 66 -5.79 -1.95 -6.59
CA GLY A 66 -7.01 -2.69 -6.31
C GLY A 66 -6.78 -4.12 -5.83
N LYS A 67 -5.58 -4.70 -6.02
CA LYS A 67 -5.26 -6.03 -5.45
C LYS A 67 -5.14 -6.00 -3.94
N GLU A 68 -4.94 -4.83 -3.34
CA GLU A 68 -4.96 -4.62 -1.89
C GLU A 68 -6.36 -4.70 -1.26
N ARG A 69 -7.43 -4.66 -2.06
CA ARG A 69 -8.80 -4.68 -1.54
C ARG A 69 -9.05 -5.96 -0.75
N GLY A 70 -9.67 -5.79 0.41
CA GLY A 70 -10.00 -6.86 1.34
C GLY A 70 -8.90 -7.19 2.34
N ILE A 71 -7.68 -6.65 2.19
CA ILE A 71 -6.61 -6.90 3.17
C ILE A 71 -7.05 -6.41 4.55
N LEU A 72 -6.90 -7.30 5.54
CA LEU A 72 -7.06 -6.97 6.95
C LEU A 72 -5.80 -6.26 7.44
N VAL A 73 -5.98 -5.12 8.10
CA VAL A 73 -4.90 -4.29 8.62
C VAL A 73 -5.07 -4.01 10.11
N GLY A 74 -3.97 -3.93 10.83
CA GLY A 74 -3.92 -3.33 12.16
C GLY A 74 -3.90 -1.81 12.06
N LEU A 75 -4.63 -1.14 12.95
CA LEU A 75 -4.66 0.32 13.08
C LEU A 75 -4.04 0.70 14.41
N LEU A 76 -2.88 1.33 14.37
CA LEU A 76 -2.11 1.66 15.58
C LEU A 76 -2.06 3.18 15.78
N ASP A 77 -1.89 3.61 17.02
CA ASP A 77 -1.67 5.01 17.37
C ASP A 77 -0.19 5.43 17.23
N GLY A 78 0.14 6.65 17.66
CA GLY A 78 1.50 7.19 17.56
C GLY A 78 2.51 6.57 18.52
N LYS A 79 2.06 5.78 19.50
CA LYS A 79 2.92 5.00 20.41
C LYS A 79 3.11 3.57 19.94
N GLY A 80 2.40 3.15 18.89
CA GLY A 80 2.37 1.77 18.41
C GLY A 80 1.31 0.92 19.10
N ASP A 81 0.44 1.49 19.93
CA ASP A 81 -0.63 0.75 20.59
C ASP A 81 -1.74 0.42 19.58
N THR A 82 -2.27 -0.80 19.65
CA THR A 82 -3.34 -1.24 18.74
C THR A 82 -4.66 -0.57 19.12
N LEU A 83 -5.20 0.23 18.20
CA LEU A 83 -6.54 0.83 18.32
C LEU A 83 -7.64 -0.11 17.81
N GLY A 84 -7.30 -1.03 16.93
CA GLY A 84 -8.21 -2.03 16.37
C GLY A 84 -7.76 -2.51 14.99
N MET A 85 -8.70 -3.06 14.22
CA MET A 85 -8.46 -3.56 12.87
C MET A 85 -9.33 -2.83 11.84
N GLY A 86 -8.94 -2.92 10.57
CA GLY A 86 -9.72 -2.43 9.44
C GLY A 86 -9.55 -3.30 8.21
N ARG A 87 -10.47 -3.14 7.26
CA ARG A 87 -10.43 -3.78 5.94
C ARG A 87 -10.16 -2.72 4.89
N ILE A 88 -9.15 -2.93 4.04
CA ILE A 88 -8.85 -2.03 2.92
C ILE A 88 -9.98 -2.12 1.88
N GLU A 89 -10.65 -1.00 1.62
CA GLU A 89 -11.63 -0.90 0.54
C GLU A 89 -10.99 -0.43 -0.76
N LYS A 90 -10.08 0.54 -0.66
CA LYS A 90 -9.39 1.15 -1.79
C LYS A 90 -8.18 1.94 -1.32
N ILE A 91 -7.07 1.87 -2.06
CA ILE A 91 -6.00 2.86 -1.98
C ILE A 91 -6.05 3.73 -3.25
N ASP A 92 -6.18 5.04 -3.07
CA ASP A 92 -5.96 6.01 -4.13
C ASP A 92 -4.49 6.45 -4.09
N TYR A 93 -3.66 5.74 -4.83
CA TYR A 93 -2.22 5.97 -4.87
C TYR A 93 -1.83 7.36 -5.41
N LYS A 94 -2.68 7.99 -6.24
CA LYS A 94 -2.44 9.34 -6.75
C LYS A 94 -2.74 10.40 -5.70
N LYS A 95 -3.84 10.24 -4.98
CA LYS A 95 -4.25 11.15 -3.91
C LYS A 95 -3.59 10.87 -2.56
N LYS A 96 -2.88 9.74 -2.45
CA LYS A 96 -2.31 9.24 -1.19
C LYS A 96 -3.38 9.12 -0.11
N GLU A 97 -4.52 8.54 -0.48
CA GLU A 97 -5.63 8.30 0.44
C GLU A 97 -5.96 6.82 0.51
N VAL A 98 -6.35 6.36 1.70
CA VAL A 98 -6.87 5.00 1.91
C VAL A 98 -8.29 5.04 2.45
N LEU A 99 -9.16 4.24 1.84
CA LEU A 99 -10.49 3.96 2.34
C LEU A 99 -10.48 2.64 3.09
N LEU A 100 -10.98 2.66 4.32
CA LEU A 100 -11.03 1.54 5.24
C LEU A 100 -12.45 1.38 5.77
N THR A 101 -12.88 0.14 5.97
CA THR A 101 -14.00 -0.22 6.84
C THR A 101 -13.44 -0.65 8.19
N THR A 102 -13.84 -0.01 9.29
CA THR A 102 -13.31 -0.28 10.63
C THR A 102 -14.29 0.12 11.73
N PRO A 103 -14.34 -0.61 12.87
CA PRO A 103 -15.09 -0.18 14.05
C PRO A 103 -14.42 0.99 14.81
N VAL A 104 -13.16 1.32 14.53
CA VAL A 104 -12.42 2.40 15.20
C VAL A 104 -13.08 3.75 14.92
N LYS A 105 -13.71 4.34 15.94
CA LYS A 105 -14.50 5.58 15.79
C LYS A 105 -13.65 6.83 15.61
N ASN A 106 -12.51 6.93 16.31
CA ASN A 106 -11.64 8.08 16.23
C ASN A 106 -10.47 7.84 15.26
N GLY A 107 -10.75 7.97 13.96
CA GLY A 107 -9.73 7.81 12.92
C GLY A 107 -8.54 8.78 13.02
N LYS A 108 -8.70 9.93 13.71
CA LYS A 108 -7.61 10.89 13.93
C LYS A 108 -6.54 10.39 14.90
N LYS A 109 -6.78 9.32 15.66
CA LYS A 109 -5.76 8.70 16.52
C LYS A 109 -4.85 7.73 15.75
N ILE A 110 -5.30 7.25 14.59
CA ILE A 110 -4.53 6.31 13.78
C ILE A 110 -3.29 7.02 13.23
N ARG A 111 -2.12 6.42 13.42
CA ARG A 111 -0.83 6.90 12.92
C ARG A 111 -0.10 5.86 12.10
N VAL A 112 -0.42 4.58 12.27
CA VAL A 112 0.16 3.50 11.48
C VAL A 112 -0.93 2.57 10.96
N ILE A 113 -0.82 2.17 9.71
CA ILE A 113 -1.57 1.05 9.11
C ILE A 113 -0.61 -0.10 8.91
N GLN A 114 -0.74 -1.14 9.73
CA GLN A 114 0.07 -2.35 9.62
C GLN A 114 -0.64 -3.36 8.71
N PHE A 115 -0.03 -3.68 7.58
CA PHE A 115 -0.60 -4.62 6.62
C PHE A 115 -0.48 -6.06 7.12
N GLY A 116 -1.60 -6.79 7.06
CA GLY A 116 -1.64 -8.24 7.29
C GLY A 116 -1.46 -9.05 6.00
N SER A 117 -1.48 -10.36 6.14
CA SER A 117 -1.44 -11.33 5.03
C SER A 117 -2.80 -11.90 4.66
N LEU A 118 -3.85 -11.63 5.45
CA LEU A 118 -5.19 -12.15 5.24
C LEU A 118 -6.06 -11.17 4.47
N LYS A 119 -6.89 -11.68 3.56
CA LYS A 119 -8.02 -10.95 3.01
C LYS A 119 -9.32 -11.42 3.62
N ILE A 120 -10.23 -10.48 3.82
CA ILE A 120 -11.58 -10.75 4.27
C ILE A 120 -12.61 -10.19 3.29
N THR A 121 -13.75 -10.87 3.17
CA THR A 121 -14.94 -10.37 2.47
C THR A 121 -15.62 -9.27 3.29
N PRO A 122 -16.55 -8.48 2.72
CA PRO A 122 -17.32 -7.49 3.48
C PRO A 122 -18.09 -8.09 4.66
N GLU A 123 -18.47 -9.37 4.57
CA GLU A 123 -19.19 -10.12 5.61
C GLU A 123 -18.25 -10.69 6.69
N GLY A 124 -16.94 -10.44 6.59
CA GLY A 124 -15.95 -10.88 7.58
C GLY A 124 -15.49 -12.34 7.42
N ARG A 125 -15.74 -12.96 6.27
CA ARG A 125 -15.21 -14.30 5.95
C ARG A 125 -13.85 -14.20 5.30
N GLU A 126 -13.03 -15.26 5.39
CA GLU A 126 -11.76 -15.32 4.67
C GLU A 126 -11.99 -15.25 3.16
N GLY A 127 -11.21 -14.39 2.49
CA GLY A 127 -11.34 -14.05 1.07
C GLY A 127 -10.22 -14.60 0.18
N GLY A 128 -9.34 -15.46 0.74
CA GLY A 128 -8.21 -16.09 0.06
C GLY A 128 -6.86 -15.38 0.21
#